data_AF-A0A926DST4-F1
#
_entry.id   AF-A0A926DST4-F1
#
_cell.length_a   1.000
_cell.length_b   1.000
_cell.length_c   1.000
_cell.angle_alpha   90.00
_cell.angle_beta   90.00
_cell.angle_gamma   90.00
#
_symmetry.space_group_name_H-M   'P 1'
#
loop_
_entity.id
_entity.type
_entity.pdbx_description
1 polymer ?
#
loop_
_entity_poly.entity_id
_entity_poly.type
_entity_poly.pdbx_seq_one_letter_code
_entity_poly.pdbx_strand_id
1 'polypeptide(L)'
;MEKEICIEESGNAMEKLKACNPEYCFLGITADGGKCHSVPAPWDSTVACMNMKLPDVFLSPEDIRDPEIREMLKQIQVRSVFIFVPLEEYTFLADFPALCQLYIFFGKNLKDLSFLEGRDSVSQLYIEDADLEDISTLGRLKKAGLQGMCFGLYNASVKDLSPLLEYNGHFTEIQLCKMRCVTDEMRSLMKKLRVGRYCTLQEADH
;
A
#
# COMPACT_ATOMS: atom_id res chain seq x y z
N MET A 1 25.76 -37.19 1.33
CA MET A 1 25.92 -35.75 1.62
C MET A 1 24.51 -35.22 1.82
N GLU A 2 24.07 -35.28 3.07
CA GLU A 2 22.75 -34.83 3.51
C GLU A 2 22.70 -33.33 3.31
N LYS A 3 21.74 -32.85 2.51
CA LYS A 3 21.43 -31.43 2.45
C LYS A 3 20.58 -31.13 3.68
N GLU A 4 21.16 -30.38 4.62
CA GLU A 4 20.41 -29.69 5.65
C GLU A 4 19.23 -28.96 5.00
N ILE A 5 18.03 -29.47 5.28
CA ILE A 5 16.80 -28.72 5.06
C ILE A 5 16.71 -27.85 6.31
N CYS A 6 17.18 -26.61 6.21
CA CYS A 6 16.79 -25.58 7.15
C CYS A 6 15.29 -25.35 6.97
N ILE A 7 14.48 -26.10 7.70
CA ILE A 7 13.08 -25.76 7.96
C ILE A 7 13.17 -24.57 8.91
N GLU A 8 13.23 -23.34 8.40
CA GLU A 8 12.90 -22.18 9.23
C GLU A 8 11.46 -22.36 9.67
N GLU A 9 11.25 -22.59 10.97
CA GLU A 9 9.96 -22.85 11.58
C GLU A 9 8.97 -21.73 11.20
N SER A 10 8.04 -22.04 10.30
CA SER A 10 6.86 -21.23 10.07
C SER A 10 5.98 -21.31 11.32
N GLY A 11 6.27 -20.50 12.34
CA GLY A 11 5.41 -20.36 13.51
C GLY A 11 3.97 -20.08 13.07
N ASN A 12 3.00 -20.58 13.83
CA ASN A 12 1.59 -20.31 13.56
C ASN A 12 1.36 -18.78 13.55
N ALA A 13 0.48 -18.26 12.69
CA ALA A 13 0.18 -16.83 12.57
C ALA A 13 -0.04 -16.13 13.92
N MET A 14 -0.74 -16.78 14.84
CA MET A 14 -0.99 -16.28 16.19
C MET A 14 0.30 -16.11 17.01
N GLU A 15 1.27 -17.01 16.86
CA GLU A 15 2.56 -16.92 17.56
C GLU A 15 3.39 -15.75 17.03
N LYS A 16 3.41 -15.56 15.70
CA LYS A 16 4.07 -14.42 15.07
C LYS A 16 3.50 -13.09 15.59
N LEU A 17 2.17 -12.99 15.70
CA LEU A 17 1.50 -11.80 16.21
C LEU A 17 1.74 -11.58 17.70
N LYS A 18 1.74 -12.63 18.52
CA LYS A 18 2.07 -12.53 19.96
C LYS A 18 3.51 -12.12 20.21
N ALA A 19 4.42 -12.45 19.30
CA ALA A 19 5.84 -12.08 19.40
C ALA A 19 6.13 -10.67 18.86
N CYS A 20 5.22 -10.06 18.10
CA CYS A 20 5.45 -8.75 17.48
C CYS A 20 5.34 -7.60 18.50
N ASN A 21 5.91 -6.46 18.17
CA ASN A 21 5.71 -5.24 18.95
C ASN A 21 4.30 -4.67 18.65
N PRO A 22 3.38 -4.63 19.63
CA PRO A 22 2.01 -4.19 19.38
C PRO A 22 1.90 -2.69 19.05
N GLU A 23 2.93 -1.88 19.26
CA GLU A 23 2.92 -0.44 18.92
C GLU A 23 3.44 -0.15 17.49
N TYR A 24 4.21 -1.07 16.91
CA TYR A 24 4.91 -0.87 15.64
C TYR A 24 4.96 -2.17 14.83
N CYS A 25 3.80 -2.65 14.38
CA CYS A 25 3.76 -3.84 13.53
C CYS A 25 3.87 -3.45 12.05
N PHE A 26 4.76 -4.14 11.32
CA PHE A 26 4.92 -4.02 9.88
C PHE A 26 4.53 -5.33 9.22
N LEU A 27 3.35 -5.35 8.63
CA LEU A 27 2.72 -6.56 8.12
C LEU A 27 3.08 -6.82 6.66
N GLY A 28 3.39 -8.07 6.34
CA GLY A 28 3.55 -8.59 4.99
C GLY A 28 2.51 -9.67 4.73
N ILE A 29 1.87 -9.63 3.57
CA ILE A 29 0.91 -10.63 3.14
C ILE A 29 1.48 -11.36 1.94
N THR A 30 1.82 -12.63 2.13
CA THR A 30 2.43 -13.52 1.14
C THR A 30 1.54 -14.74 0.95
N ALA A 31 1.76 -15.54 -0.10
CA ALA A 31 0.87 -16.65 -0.44
C ALA A 31 0.70 -17.68 0.70
N ASP A 32 1.74 -17.88 1.51
CA ASP A 32 1.82 -18.89 2.57
C ASP A 32 2.10 -18.28 3.95
N GLY A 33 2.11 -16.95 4.07
CA GLY A 33 2.52 -16.25 5.29
C GLY A 33 4.01 -16.41 5.63
N GLY A 34 4.81 -16.91 4.69
CA GLY A 34 6.26 -16.98 4.78
C GLY A 34 6.93 -15.62 4.52
N LYS A 35 8.18 -15.50 4.96
CA LYS A 35 8.97 -14.28 4.80
C LYS A 35 9.26 -14.00 3.32
N CYS A 36 9.07 -12.76 2.91
CA CYS A 36 9.52 -12.30 1.60
C CYS A 36 11.01 -11.91 1.64
N HIS A 37 11.85 -12.59 0.86
CA HIS A 37 13.30 -12.35 0.85
C HIS A 37 13.73 -11.14 0.00
N SER A 38 12.87 -10.66 -0.88
CA SER A 38 13.12 -9.50 -1.74
C SER A 38 11.88 -8.64 -1.85
N VAL A 39 11.96 -7.41 -1.35
CA VAL A 39 10.88 -6.43 -1.47
C VAL A 39 11.22 -5.50 -2.64
N PRO A 40 10.40 -5.48 -3.70
CA PRO A 40 10.61 -4.55 -4.81
C PRO A 40 10.44 -3.11 -4.33
N ALA A 41 11.24 -2.21 -4.89
CA ALA A 41 11.10 -0.78 -4.63
C ALA A 41 9.82 -0.27 -5.33
N PRO A 42 8.89 0.36 -4.60
CA PRO A 42 7.61 0.86 -5.15
C PRO A 42 7.77 2.11 -6.02
N TRP A 43 8.95 2.69 -6.10
CA TRP A 43 9.21 3.86 -6.93
C TRP A 43 10.72 3.94 -7.23
N ASP A 44 11.11 4.87 -8.10
CA ASP A 44 12.51 5.24 -8.29
C ASP A 44 13.18 5.51 -6.93
N SER A 45 14.46 5.22 -6.73
CA SER A 45 15.18 5.27 -5.43
C SER A 45 15.22 6.66 -4.74
N THR A 46 14.06 7.24 -4.42
CA THR A 46 13.84 8.53 -3.77
C THR A 46 13.89 8.38 -2.26
N VAL A 47 13.78 9.50 -1.55
CA VAL A 47 13.72 9.53 -0.08
C VAL A 47 12.52 8.76 0.46
N ALA A 48 11.41 8.72 -0.28
CA ALA A 48 10.27 7.88 0.10
C ALA A 48 10.69 6.41 0.19
N CYS A 49 11.53 5.93 -0.73
CA CYS A 49 11.98 4.53 -0.83
C CYS A 49 12.83 4.13 0.35
N MET A 50 13.75 5.02 0.70
CA MET A 50 14.67 4.80 1.81
C MET A 50 13.96 4.79 3.17
N ASN A 51 12.73 5.29 3.25
CA ASN A 51 11.93 5.35 4.46
C ASN A 51 10.86 4.24 4.58
N MET A 52 10.86 3.27 3.65
CA MET A 52 9.98 2.10 3.77
C MET A 52 10.26 1.34 5.07
N LYS A 53 9.19 0.98 5.76
CA LYS A 53 9.24 0.08 6.93
C LYS A 53 8.89 -1.32 6.46
N LEU A 54 9.93 -2.09 6.18
CA LEU A 54 9.80 -3.46 5.68
C LEU A 54 9.06 -4.35 6.68
N PRO A 55 8.28 -5.34 6.19
CA PRO A 55 7.56 -6.23 7.08
C PRO A 55 8.47 -7.05 8.01
N ASP A 56 8.01 -7.23 9.24
CA ASP A 56 8.60 -8.12 10.25
C ASP A 56 7.66 -9.26 10.65
N VAL A 57 6.35 -9.11 10.38
CA VAL A 57 5.33 -10.16 10.54
C VAL A 57 4.76 -10.52 9.18
N PHE A 58 4.66 -11.82 8.89
CA PHE A 58 4.08 -12.33 7.64
C PHE A 58 2.88 -13.22 7.88
N LEU A 59 1.79 -12.94 7.17
CA LEU A 59 0.51 -13.64 7.21
C LEU A 59 0.10 -14.07 5.79
N SER A 60 -0.66 -15.15 5.70
CA SER A 60 -1.31 -15.60 4.46
C SER A 60 -2.68 -14.92 4.26
N PRO A 61 -3.26 -14.96 3.05
CA PRO A 61 -4.65 -14.59 2.82
C PRO A 61 -5.64 -15.37 3.70
N GLU A 62 -5.30 -16.59 4.08
CA GLU A 62 -6.12 -17.44 4.95
C GLU A 62 -6.05 -16.96 6.40
N ASP A 63 -4.86 -16.59 6.87
CA ASP A 63 -4.67 -16.04 8.22
C ASP A 63 -5.46 -14.73 8.41
N ILE A 64 -5.47 -13.82 7.43
CA ILE A 64 -6.23 -12.56 7.55
C ILE A 64 -7.76 -12.74 7.47
N ARG A 65 -8.23 -13.91 7.02
CA ARG A 65 -9.65 -14.29 7.03
C ARG A 65 -10.04 -14.99 8.33
N ASP A 66 -9.07 -15.48 9.11
CA ASP A 66 -9.31 -16.09 10.41
C ASP A 66 -9.85 -15.04 11.41
N PRO A 67 -11.02 -15.27 12.03
CA PRO A 67 -11.62 -14.33 12.98
C PRO A 67 -10.76 -14.05 14.22
N GLU A 68 -10.04 -15.04 14.74
CA GLU A 68 -9.17 -14.88 15.93
C GLU A 68 -7.95 -14.02 15.59
N ILE A 69 -7.37 -14.24 14.41
CA ILE A 69 -6.26 -13.42 13.89
C ILE A 69 -6.73 -11.99 13.66
N ARG A 70 -7.91 -11.78 13.07
CA ARG A 70 -8.49 -10.43 12.91
C ARG A 70 -8.68 -9.72 14.25
N GLU A 71 -9.16 -10.42 15.27
CA GLU A 71 -9.35 -9.82 16.59
C GLU A 71 -8.01 -9.48 17.27
N MET A 72 -6.98 -10.32 17.09
CA MET A 72 -5.62 -10.00 17.52
C MET A 72 -5.08 -8.75 16.81
N LEU A 73 -5.25 -8.65 15.49
CA LEU A 73 -4.77 -7.52 14.70
C LEU A 73 -5.38 -6.17 15.12
N LYS A 74 -6.63 -6.14 15.60
CA LYS A 74 -7.25 -4.92 16.14
C LYS A 74 -6.59 -4.40 17.42
N GLN A 75 -5.88 -5.27 18.15
CA GLN A 75 -5.14 -4.91 19.36
C GLN A 75 -3.73 -4.41 19.05
N ILE A 76 -3.32 -4.47 17.78
CA ILE A 76 -1.99 -4.12 17.31
C ILE A 76 -2.07 -2.84 16.47
N GLN A 77 -1.13 -1.93 16.69
CA GLN A 77 -0.92 -0.77 15.83
C GLN A 77 -0.15 -1.20 14.57
N VAL A 78 -0.90 -1.69 13.58
CA VAL A 78 -0.35 -1.97 12.25
C VAL A 78 -0.05 -0.63 11.56
N ARG A 79 1.23 -0.37 11.30
CA ARG A 79 1.74 0.88 10.74
C ARG A 79 2.03 0.78 9.25
N SER A 80 2.46 -0.39 8.80
CA SER A 80 2.86 -0.66 7.42
C SER A 80 2.25 -1.96 6.96
N VAL A 81 1.73 -2.01 5.74
CA VAL A 81 1.21 -3.24 5.12
C VAL A 81 1.80 -3.38 3.72
N PHE A 82 2.41 -4.52 3.46
CA PHE A 82 2.86 -4.96 2.13
C PHE A 82 2.01 -6.14 1.69
N ILE A 83 1.40 -6.05 0.51
CA ILE A 83 0.56 -7.11 -0.05
C ILE A 83 1.24 -7.62 -1.33
N PHE A 84 1.84 -8.80 -1.24
CA PHE A 84 2.63 -9.43 -2.30
C PHE A 84 1.83 -10.42 -3.16
N VAL A 85 0.54 -10.55 -2.91
CA VAL A 85 -0.34 -11.48 -3.62
C VAL A 85 -1.68 -10.81 -3.91
N PRO A 86 -2.38 -11.21 -4.99
CA PRO A 86 -3.72 -10.72 -5.21
C PRO A 86 -4.67 -11.22 -4.13
N LEU A 87 -5.47 -10.31 -3.59
CA LEU A 87 -6.53 -10.63 -2.63
C LEU A 87 -7.90 -10.52 -3.31
N GLU A 88 -8.91 -11.17 -2.74
CA GLU A 88 -10.30 -11.04 -3.19
C GLU A 88 -10.94 -9.75 -2.67
N GLU A 89 -10.57 -9.33 -1.46
CA GLU A 89 -11.03 -8.11 -0.83
C GLU A 89 -9.92 -7.43 -0.01
N TYR A 90 -10.12 -6.14 0.26
CA TYR A 90 -9.16 -5.29 0.99
C TYR A 90 -9.80 -4.60 2.21
N THR A 91 -11.06 -4.95 2.54
CA THR A 91 -11.87 -4.29 3.57
C THR A 91 -11.24 -4.35 4.97
N PHE A 92 -10.47 -5.39 5.27
CA PHE A 92 -9.74 -5.54 6.54
C PHE A 92 -8.74 -4.40 6.81
N LEU A 93 -8.25 -3.69 5.77
CA LEU A 93 -7.37 -2.54 5.96
C LEU A 93 -8.06 -1.40 6.73
N ALA A 94 -9.41 -1.36 6.71
CA ALA A 94 -10.17 -0.43 7.53
C ALA A 94 -9.99 -0.69 9.04
N ASP A 95 -9.54 -1.87 9.47
CA ASP A 95 -9.30 -2.16 10.88
C ASP A 95 -7.98 -1.56 11.40
N PHE A 96 -7.17 -0.90 10.55
CA PHE A 96 -5.84 -0.36 10.90
C PHE A 96 -5.82 1.18 10.96
N PRO A 97 -6.29 1.82 12.05
CA PRO A 97 -6.33 3.28 12.15
C PRO A 97 -4.94 3.94 12.19
N ALA A 98 -3.90 3.19 12.57
CA ALA A 98 -2.52 3.67 12.64
C ALA A 98 -1.73 3.52 11.32
N LEU A 99 -2.36 2.98 10.26
CA LEU A 99 -1.70 2.68 8.98
C LEU A 99 -1.12 3.95 8.35
N CYS A 100 0.20 3.98 8.16
CA CYS A 100 0.90 5.12 7.56
C CYS A 100 1.57 4.78 6.22
N GLN A 101 1.80 3.50 5.93
CA GLN A 101 2.38 3.02 4.68
C GLN A 101 1.61 1.81 4.15
N LEU A 102 1.22 1.84 2.87
CA LEU A 102 0.52 0.75 2.21
C LEU A 102 1.10 0.50 0.83
N TYR A 103 1.50 -0.74 0.56
CA TYR A 103 2.07 -1.17 -0.71
C TYR A 103 1.32 -2.41 -1.19
N ILE A 104 0.66 -2.32 -2.34
CA ILE A 104 -0.09 -3.41 -2.95
C ILE A 104 0.55 -3.71 -4.30
N PHE A 105 1.24 -4.84 -4.43
CA PHE A 105 2.00 -5.15 -5.66
C PHE A 105 1.15 -5.84 -6.74
N PHE A 106 0.07 -6.53 -6.34
CA PHE A 106 -0.79 -7.27 -7.27
C PHE A 106 -2.26 -6.94 -7.01
N GLY A 107 -2.66 -5.72 -7.35
CA GLY A 107 -3.98 -5.14 -7.06
C GLY A 107 -5.09 -5.49 -8.03
N LYS A 108 -5.05 -6.63 -8.74
CA LYS A 108 -5.97 -6.91 -9.88
C LYS A 108 -7.47 -6.83 -9.54
N ASN A 109 -7.82 -7.12 -8.29
CA ASN A 109 -9.19 -7.09 -7.78
C ASN A 109 -9.52 -5.79 -7.01
N LEU A 110 -8.55 -4.89 -6.84
CA LEU A 110 -8.73 -3.61 -6.18
C LEU A 110 -9.42 -2.62 -7.12
N LYS A 111 -10.63 -2.19 -6.77
CA LYS A 111 -11.46 -1.28 -7.57
C LYS A 111 -11.57 0.13 -7.01
N ASP A 112 -11.42 0.28 -5.70
CA ASP A 112 -11.49 1.57 -5.04
C ASP A 112 -10.62 1.58 -3.78
N LEU A 113 -10.54 2.76 -3.15
CA LEU A 113 -9.76 3.01 -1.93
C LEU A 113 -10.66 3.35 -0.73
N SER A 114 -11.90 2.88 -0.70
CA SER A 114 -12.89 3.20 0.35
C SER A 114 -12.43 2.81 1.76
N PHE A 115 -11.60 1.77 1.91
CA PHE A 115 -11.00 1.37 3.19
C PHE A 115 -10.06 2.43 3.79
N LEU A 116 -9.64 3.44 3.01
CA LEU A 116 -8.85 4.57 3.49
C LEU A 116 -9.70 5.72 4.05
N GLU A 117 -11.04 5.63 4.03
CA GLU A 117 -11.89 6.71 4.54
C GLU A 117 -11.55 7.06 6.00
N GLY A 118 -11.25 8.33 6.26
CA GLY A 118 -10.80 8.82 7.57
C GLY A 118 -9.44 8.30 8.03
N ARG A 119 -8.58 7.78 7.13
CA ARG A 119 -7.21 7.33 7.44
C ARG A 119 -6.19 8.43 7.14
N ASP A 120 -6.28 9.50 7.92
CA ASP A 120 -5.46 10.71 7.78
C ASP A 120 -3.96 10.51 8.08
N SER A 121 -3.60 9.35 8.64
CA SER A 121 -2.22 8.92 8.95
C SER A 121 -1.44 8.43 7.71
N VAL A 122 -2.11 8.11 6.60
CA VAL A 122 -1.45 7.58 5.40
C VAL A 122 -0.50 8.62 4.80
N SER A 123 0.74 8.19 4.58
CA SER A 123 1.83 9.02 4.07
C SER A 123 2.51 8.43 2.85
N GLN A 124 2.40 7.12 2.66
CA GLN A 124 2.92 6.41 1.51
C GLN A 124 1.86 5.42 1.04
N LEU A 125 1.43 5.57 -0.20
CA LEU A 125 0.48 4.67 -0.86
C LEU A 125 1.05 4.30 -2.22
N TYR A 126 1.31 3.02 -2.41
CA TYR A 126 1.73 2.44 -3.67
C TYR A 126 0.82 1.31 -4.07
N ILE A 127 0.37 1.32 -5.32
CA ILE A 127 -0.49 0.29 -5.88
C ILE A 127 0.00 -0.08 -7.27
N GLU A 128 0.16 -1.36 -7.51
CA GLU A 128 0.55 -1.95 -8.78
C GLU A 128 -0.53 -2.92 -9.28
N ASP A 129 -0.65 -3.02 -10.60
CA ASP A 129 -1.54 -3.96 -11.28
C ASP A 129 -3.02 -3.82 -10.87
N ALA A 130 -3.51 -2.59 -10.72
CA ALA A 130 -4.90 -2.31 -10.31
C ALA A 130 -5.72 -1.56 -11.36
N ASP A 131 -7.00 -1.89 -11.46
CA ASP A 131 -8.00 -1.16 -12.24
C ASP A 131 -8.91 -0.37 -11.32
N LEU A 132 -8.44 0.81 -10.91
CA LEU A 132 -9.15 1.65 -9.94
C LEU A 132 -10.25 2.43 -10.66
N GLU A 133 -11.49 2.11 -10.30
CA GLU A 133 -12.67 2.80 -10.81
C GLU A 133 -12.92 4.10 -10.05
N ASP A 134 -12.61 4.13 -8.75
CA ASP A 134 -12.81 5.29 -7.89
C ASP A 134 -11.63 5.51 -6.93
N ILE A 135 -11.03 6.71 -7.01
CA ILE A 135 -10.02 7.20 -6.06
C ILE A 135 -10.49 8.43 -5.29
N SER A 136 -11.79 8.73 -5.28
CA SER A 136 -12.40 9.89 -4.62
C SER A 136 -12.06 9.98 -3.14
N THR A 137 -11.82 8.85 -2.48
CA THR A 137 -11.35 8.79 -1.09
C THR A 137 -10.07 9.60 -0.88
N LEU A 138 -9.15 9.63 -1.85
CA LEU A 138 -7.92 10.42 -1.75
C LEU A 138 -8.19 11.93 -1.63
N GLY A 139 -9.23 12.43 -2.32
CA GLY A 139 -9.65 13.82 -2.21
C GLY A 139 -10.25 14.16 -0.84
N ARG A 140 -10.77 13.17 -0.11
CA ARG A 140 -11.41 13.34 1.20
C ARG A 140 -10.43 13.18 2.38
N LEU A 141 -9.24 12.65 2.16
CA LEU A 141 -8.21 12.53 3.21
C LEU A 141 -7.81 13.92 3.72
N LYS A 142 -7.70 14.07 5.04
CA LYS A 142 -7.37 15.32 5.71
C LYS A 142 -6.04 15.18 6.43
N LYS A 143 -4.95 15.62 5.83
CA LYS A 143 -3.65 15.44 6.47
C LYS A 143 -3.36 16.54 7.49
N ALA A 144 -3.17 16.15 8.74
CA ALA A 144 -2.65 17.04 9.77
C ALA A 144 -1.11 17.00 9.79
N GLY A 145 -0.47 18.16 9.89
CA GLY A 145 0.98 18.30 10.05
C GLY A 145 1.78 18.52 8.77
N LEU A 146 3.10 18.44 8.88
CA LEU A 146 4.05 18.81 7.82
C LEU A 146 4.50 17.63 6.93
N GLN A 147 4.05 16.40 7.22
CA GLN A 147 4.43 15.25 6.42
C GLN A 147 3.60 15.22 5.13
N GLY A 148 4.25 15.21 3.97
CA GLY A 148 3.56 15.06 2.70
C GLY A 148 3.09 13.64 2.43
N MET A 149 2.34 13.47 1.34
CA MET A 149 1.95 12.17 0.80
C MET A 149 2.83 11.80 -0.38
N CYS A 150 3.30 10.55 -0.41
CA CYS A 150 3.87 9.92 -1.60
C CYS A 150 2.81 8.97 -2.15
N PHE A 151 2.41 9.21 -3.40
CA PHE A 151 1.39 8.42 -4.08
C PHE A 151 1.96 7.83 -5.37
N GLY A 152 1.91 6.50 -5.49
CA GLY A 152 2.43 5.79 -6.64
C GLY A 152 1.40 4.83 -7.21
N LEU A 153 1.25 4.86 -8.54
CA LEU A 153 0.54 3.84 -9.30
C LEU A 153 1.47 3.27 -10.37
N TYR A 154 1.51 1.95 -10.47
CA TYR A 154 2.30 1.26 -11.50
C TYR A 154 1.44 0.26 -12.27
N ASN A 155 1.54 0.26 -13.60
CA ASN A 155 0.75 -0.65 -14.44
C ASN A 155 -0.76 -0.64 -14.10
N ALA A 156 -1.26 0.54 -13.72
CA ALA A 156 -2.62 0.72 -13.23
C ALA A 156 -3.48 1.48 -14.24
N SER A 157 -4.79 1.40 -14.07
CA SER A 157 -5.72 2.32 -14.72
C SER A 157 -6.52 3.07 -13.65
N VAL A 158 -6.81 4.34 -13.92
CA VAL A 158 -7.70 5.18 -13.13
C VAL A 158 -8.56 5.96 -14.12
N LYS A 159 -9.88 6.01 -13.91
CA LYS A 159 -10.78 6.76 -14.82
C LYS A 159 -10.66 8.28 -14.65
N ASP A 160 -10.49 8.74 -13.41
CA ASP A 160 -10.48 10.15 -13.07
C ASP A 160 -9.42 10.48 -12.01
N LEU A 161 -8.55 11.44 -12.31
CA LEU A 161 -7.54 11.97 -11.40
C LEU A 161 -7.97 13.26 -10.68
N SER A 162 -9.18 13.79 -10.96
CA SER A 162 -9.74 14.97 -10.29
C SER A 162 -9.66 14.95 -8.76
N PRO A 163 -9.83 13.79 -8.08
CA PRO A 163 -9.71 13.73 -6.62
C PRO A 163 -8.33 14.15 -6.09
N LEU A 164 -7.26 14.06 -6.89
CA LEU A 164 -5.93 14.52 -6.47
C LEU A 164 -5.87 16.04 -6.25
N LEU A 165 -6.73 16.83 -6.92
CA LEU A 165 -6.81 18.28 -6.70
C LEU A 165 -7.57 18.64 -5.42
N GLU A 166 -8.40 17.73 -4.92
CA GLU A 166 -9.25 17.94 -3.74
C GLU A 166 -8.53 17.57 -2.44
N TYR A 167 -7.45 16.78 -2.52
CA TYR A 167 -6.69 16.33 -1.37
C TYR A 167 -6.25 17.49 -0.48
N ASN A 168 -6.75 17.50 0.75
CA ASN A 168 -6.46 18.53 1.75
C ASN A 168 -5.16 18.21 2.49
N GLY A 169 -4.05 18.36 1.76
CA GLY A 169 -2.69 18.16 2.24
C GLY A 169 -1.69 18.64 1.20
N HIS A 170 -0.50 18.05 1.18
CA HIS A 170 0.44 18.27 0.09
C HIS A 170 1.06 16.94 -0.34
N PHE A 171 1.27 16.79 -1.65
CA PHE A 171 2.03 15.68 -2.20
C PHE A 171 3.51 16.04 -2.21
N THR A 172 4.34 15.17 -1.63
CA THR A 172 5.80 15.27 -1.83
C THR A 172 6.18 14.65 -3.17
N GLU A 173 5.58 13.50 -3.49
CA GLU A 173 5.87 12.73 -4.69
C GLU A 173 4.57 12.13 -5.26
N ILE A 174 4.41 12.20 -6.58
CA ILE A 174 3.39 11.46 -7.32
C ILE A 174 4.08 10.73 -8.47
N GLN A 175 3.91 9.41 -8.54
CA GLN A 175 4.50 8.59 -9.60
C GLN A 175 3.42 7.73 -10.25
N LEU A 176 2.99 8.13 -11.45
CA LEU A 176 2.00 7.38 -12.23
C LEU A 176 2.74 6.78 -13.43
N CYS A 177 3.19 5.52 -13.28
CA CYS A 177 4.12 4.86 -14.19
C CYS A 177 3.44 3.70 -14.92
N LYS A 178 3.74 3.54 -16.21
CA LYS A 178 3.11 2.52 -17.07
C LYS A 178 1.58 2.51 -16.95
N MET A 179 0.97 3.68 -16.84
CA MET A 179 -0.47 3.80 -16.77
C MET A 179 -1.09 3.19 -18.03
N ARG A 180 -2.10 2.35 -17.88
CA ARG A 180 -2.69 1.61 -19.01
C ARG A 180 -3.54 2.48 -19.94
N CYS A 181 -3.87 3.70 -19.50
CA CYS A 181 -4.52 4.72 -20.30
C CYS A 181 -4.15 6.10 -19.73
N VAL A 182 -3.76 7.04 -20.58
CA VAL A 182 -3.48 8.43 -20.20
C VAL A 182 -4.15 9.40 -21.15
N THR A 183 -5.11 10.19 -20.65
CA THR A 183 -5.81 11.21 -21.45
C THR A 183 -5.17 12.59 -21.36
N ASP A 184 -5.54 13.49 -22.27
CA ASP A 184 -5.11 14.89 -22.23
C ASP A 184 -5.65 15.64 -21.00
N GLU A 185 -6.84 15.28 -20.49
CA GLU A 185 -7.39 15.81 -19.26
C GLU A 185 -6.49 15.46 -18.07
N MET A 186 -6.04 14.20 -17.98
CA MET A 186 -5.08 13.77 -16.96
C MET A 186 -3.78 14.57 -17.07
N ARG A 187 -3.22 14.71 -18.28
CA ARG A 187 -2.00 15.51 -18.49
C ARG A 187 -2.19 16.97 -18.09
N SER A 188 -3.35 17.56 -18.40
CA SER A 188 -3.67 18.93 -18.00
C SER A 188 -3.87 19.06 -16.49
N LEU A 189 -4.45 18.07 -15.84
CA LEU A 189 -4.64 18.06 -14.39
C LEU A 189 -3.31 17.95 -13.66
N MET A 190 -2.43 17.04 -14.10
CA MET A 190 -1.11 16.85 -13.49
C MET A 190 -0.28 18.14 -13.50
N LYS A 191 -0.42 18.99 -14.51
CA LYS A 191 0.22 20.33 -14.58
C LYS A 191 -0.30 21.31 -13.53
N LYS A 192 -1.52 21.11 -13.00
CA LYS A 192 -2.14 21.96 -11.97
C LYS A 192 -1.79 21.51 -10.55
N LEU A 193 -1.38 20.24 -10.38
CA LEU A 193 -1.02 19.70 -9.08
C LEU A 193 0.25 20.36 -8.54
N ARG A 194 0.21 20.71 -7.25
CA ARG A 194 1.38 21.18 -6.51
C ARG A 194 2.04 19.98 -5.85
N VAL A 195 3.17 19.55 -6.41
CA VAL A 195 3.96 18.42 -5.90
C VAL A 195 5.34 18.93 -5.49
N GLY A 196 5.78 18.55 -4.30
CA GLY A 196 6.97 19.14 -3.68
C GLY A 196 8.29 18.76 -4.34
N ARG A 197 8.45 17.51 -4.81
CA ARG A 197 9.74 17.00 -5.31
C ARG A 197 9.64 16.34 -6.68
N TYR A 198 8.79 15.33 -6.82
CA TYR A 198 8.79 14.48 -8.01
C TYR A 198 7.37 14.18 -8.46
N CYS A 199 7.09 14.39 -9.75
CA CYS A 199 5.77 14.20 -10.33
C CYS A 199 5.92 13.59 -11.72
N THR A 200 5.38 12.39 -11.93
CA THR A 200 5.41 11.71 -13.23
C THR A 200 4.04 11.19 -13.63
N LEU A 201 3.79 11.22 -14.94
CA LEU A 201 2.68 10.57 -15.60
C LEU A 201 3.20 9.98 -16.92
N GLN A 202 3.32 8.66 -16.94
CA GLN A 202 3.84 7.88 -18.05
C GLN A 202 2.82 6.81 -18.42
N GLU A 203 2.45 6.77 -19.69
CA GLU A 203 1.62 5.71 -20.26
C GLU A 203 2.47 4.47 -20.55
N ALA A 204 1.88 3.28 -20.51
CA ALA A 204 2.57 2.06 -20.94
C ALA A 204 2.86 2.11 -22.44
N ASP A 205 4.03 1.63 -22.86
CA ASP A 205 4.36 1.45 -24.27
C ASP A 205 3.43 0.37 -24.87
N HIS A 206 2.84 0.66 -26.03
CA HIS A 206 1.98 -0.26 -26.78
C HIS A 206 2.75 -1.38 -27.49
#